data_AF-E0TDF9-F1
#
_entry.id   AF-E0TDF9-F1
#
_cell.length_a   1.000
_cell.length_b   1.000
_cell.length_c   1.000
_cell.angle_alpha   90.00
_cell.angle_beta   90.00
_cell.angle_gamma   90.00
#
_symmetry.space_group_name_H-M   'P 1'
#
loop_
_entity.id
_entity.type
_entity.pdbx_description
1 polymer ?
#
loop_
_entity_poly.entity_id
_entity_poly.type
_entity_poly.pdbx_seq_one_letter_code
_entity_poly.pdbx_strand_id
1 'polypeptide(L)'
;MLLKILVGAYGASFLLVGLGWWIVPETVSTQFDMMLLSDAGLSTQIGDLASFFLVLGGCMVVALLTGKRVWLLPALSLIAIAMLGRIFAWQFHGASLPLNMIAVEVTGSAVLILAFLRFQKTGPAIGN
;
A
#
# COMPACT_ATOMS: atom_id res chain seq x y z
N MET A 1 12.91 17.18 -0.94
CA MET A 1 11.66 17.53 -1.66
C MET A 1 11.16 16.36 -2.50
N LEU A 2 11.99 15.79 -3.40
CA LEU A 2 11.64 14.64 -4.24
C LEU A 2 10.98 13.45 -3.50
N LEU A 3 11.58 12.95 -2.41
CA LEU A 3 11.01 11.81 -1.66
C LEU A 3 9.59 12.09 -1.12
N LYS A 4 9.30 13.34 -0.72
CA LYS A 4 7.95 13.69 -0.26
C LYS A 4 6.94 13.64 -1.40
N ILE A 5 7.35 14.07 -2.61
CA ILE A 5 6.53 14.00 -3.83
C ILE A 5 6.28 12.53 -4.19
N LEU A 6 7.30 11.68 -4.16
CA LEU A 6 7.16 10.26 -4.45
C LEU A 6 6.25 9.55 -3.45
N VAL A 7 6.43 9.78 -2.14
CA VAL A 7 5.53 9.26 -1.10
C VAL A 7 4.11 9.78 -1.31
N GLY A 8 3.94 11.04 -1.68
CA GLY A 8 2.62 11.62 -1.96
C GLY A 8 1.95 10.98 -3.17
N ALA A 9 2.70 10.77 -4.26
CA ALA A 9 2.21 10.13 -5.47
C ALA A 9 1.76 8.69 -5.22
N TYR A 10 2.60 7.86 -4.57
CA TYR A 10 2.21 6.51 -4.19
C TYR A 10 1.01 6.50 -3.23
N GLY A 11 1.02 7.37 -2.21
CA GLY A 11 -0.07 7.46 -1.25
C GLY A 11 -1.40 7.79 -1.90
N ALA A 12 -1.41 8.78 -2.80
CA ALA A 12 -2.59 9.15 -3.57
C ALA A 12 -3.07 8.01 -4.48
N SER A 13 -2.16 7.35 -5.21
CA SER A 13 -2.52 6.21 -6.06
C SER A 13 -3.14 5.06 -5.26
N PHE A 14 -2.59 4.71 -4.11
CA PHE A 14 -3.17 3.67 -3.25
C PHE A 14 -4.53 4.09 -2.68
N LEU A 15 -4.71 5.34 -2.28
CA LEU A 15 -6.02 5.82 -1.84
C LEU A 15 -7.05 5.74 -2.97
N LEU A 16 -6.69 6.09 -4.21
CA LEU A 16 -7.57 5.97 -5.37
C LEU A 16 -7.97 4.53 -5.64
N VAL A 17 -7.02 3.59 -5.57
CA VAL A 17 -7.31 2.15 -5.70
C VAL A 17 -8.24 1.67 -4.59
N GLY A 18 -7.96 2.07 -3.34
CA GLY A 18 -8.78 1.69 -2.17
C GLY A 18 -10.21 2.22 -2.24
N LEU A 19 -10.40 3.48 -2.66
CA LEU A 19 -11.73 4.04 -2.94
C LEU A 19 -12.38 3.37 -4.15
N GLY A 20 -11.59 3.02 -5.16
CA GLY A 20 -12.06 2.30 -6.34
C GLY A 20 -12.70 0.96 -5.98
N TRP A 21 -12.17 0.23 -4.99
CA TRP A 21 -12.81 -1.00 -4.49
C TRP A 21 -14.22 -0.77 -3.93
N TRP A 22 -14.51 0.39 -3.33
CA TRP A 22 -15.86 0.72 -2.84
C TRP A 22 -16.82 1.21 -3.92
N ILE A 23 -16.32 1.85 -4.97
CA ILE A 23 -17.15 2.58 -5.93
C ILE A 23 -17.29 1.82 -7.25
N VAL A 24 -16.20 1.22 -7.75
CA VAL A 24 -16.11 0.55 -9.06
C VAL A 24 -15.26 -0.74 -8.98
N PRO A 25 -15.64 -1.72 -8.15
CA PRO A 25 -14.83 -2.92 -7.90
C PRO A 25 -14.54 -3.74 -9.15
N GLU A 26 -15.42 -3.74 -10.15
CA GLU A 26 -15.23 -4.46 -11.43
C GLU A 26 -14.03 -3.92 -12.22
N THR A 27 -13.85 -2.60 -12.20
CA THR A 27 -12.75 -1.94 -12.91
C THR A 27 -11.44 -2.23 -12.19
N VAL A 28 -11.44 -2.11 -10.86
CA VAL A 28 -10.22 -2.33 -10.07
C VAL A 28 -9.81 -3.79 -10.11
N SER A 29 -10.73 -4.74 -9.92
CA SER A 29 -10.38 -6.17 -9.94
C SER A 29 -9.69 -6.58 -11.24
N THR A 30 -10.15 -6.05 -12.38
CA THR A 30 -9.57 -6.29 -13.71
C THR A 30 -8.13 -5.76 -13.81
N GLN A 31 -7.82 -4.59 -13.24
CA GLN A 31 -6.45 -4.06 -13.21
C GLN A 31 -5.48 -4.94 -12.41
N PHE A 32 -6.03 -5.75 -11.51
CA PHE A 32 -5.29 -6.66 -10.67
C PHE A 32 -5.30 -8.11 -11.18
N ASP A 33 -5.80 -8.36 -12.40
CA ASP A 33 -6.02 -9.71 -12.93
C ASP A 33 -6.80 -10.62 -11.96
N MET A 34 -7.71 -10.01 -11.18
CA MET A 34 -8.54 -10.69 -10.18
C MET A 34 -9.98 -10.81 -10.66
N MET A 35 -10.51 -12.02 -10.59
CA MET A 35 -11.96 -12.23 -10.71
C MET A 35 -12.66 -11.67 -9.47
N LEU A 36 -13.81 -11.03 -9.67
CA LEU A 36 -14.69 -10.69 -8.55
C LEU A 36 -15.37 -11.94 -8.02
N LEU A 37 -15.31 -12.11 -6.71
CA LEU A 37 -16.00 -13.19 -6.02
C LEU A 37 -17.51 -12.93 -5.98
N SER A 38 -18.30 -13.91 -5.55
CA SER A 38 -19.75 -13.76 -5.35
C SER A 38 -20.12 -13.71 -3.86
N ASP A 39 -21.33 -13.22 -3.58
CA ASP A 39 -21.99 -13.27 -2.27
C ASP A 39 -21.10 -12.72 -1.13
N ALA A 40 -20.94 -13.48 -0.05
CA ALA A 40 -20.08 -13.11 1.06
C ALA A 40 -18.60 -12.93 0.63
N GLY A 41 -18.14 -13.69 -0.38
CA GLY A 41 -16.79 -13.55 -0.91
C GLY A 41 -16.55 -12.19 -1.55
N LEU A 42 -17.56 -11.63 -2.25
CA LEU A 42 -17.48 -10.28 -2.81
C LEU A 42 -17.32 -9.22 -1.72
N SER A 43 -18.13 -9.33 -0.66
CA SER A 43 -18.06 -8.42 0.49
C SER A 43 -16.68 -8.46 1.15
N THR A 44 -16.16 -9.66 1.42
CA THR A 44 -14.82 -9.84 1.98
C THR A 44 -13.74 -9.27 1.07
N GLN A 45 -13.79 -9.56 -0.23
CA GLN A 45 -12.81 -9.06 -1.20
C GLN A 45 -12.78 -7.53 -1.24
N ILE A 46 -13.95 -6.88 -1.34
CA ILE A 46 -14.06 -5.42 -1.36
C ILE A 46 -13.57 -4.83 -0.04
N GLY A 47 -14.01 -5.36 1.09
CA GLY A 47 -13.64 -4.87 2.43
C GLY A 47 -12.14 -4.98 2.69
N ASP A 48 -11.56 -6.15 2.42
CA ASP A 48 -10.16 -6.44 2.71
C ASP A 48 -9.22 -5.65 1.78
N LEU A 49 -9.53 -5.57 0.48
CA LEU A 49 -8.67 -4.84 -0.46
C LEU A 49 -8.84 -3.33 -0.33
N ALA A 50 -10.06 -2.82 -0.12
CA ALA A 50 -10.25 -1.40 0.16
C ALA A 50 -9.49 -1.00 1.44
N SER A 51 -9.67 -1.73 2.53
CA SER A 51 -8.99 -1.42 3.80
C SER A 51 -7.48 -1.50 3.67
N PHE A 52 -6.93 -2.50 2.98
CA PHE A 52 -5.50 -2.61 2.70
C PHE A 52 -4.96 -1.35 2.03
N PHE A 53 -5.55 -0.94 0.90
CA PHE A 53 -5.06 0.19 0.12
C PHE A 53 -5.33 1.55 0.78
N LEU A 54 -6.47 1.70 1.47
CA LEU A 54 -6.80 2.92 2.20
C LEU A 54 -5.90 3.15 3.40
N VAL A 55 -5.58 2.09 4.17
CA VAL A 55 -4.62 2.19 5.28
C VAL A 55 -3.21 2.43 4.76
N LEU A 56 -2.80 1.70 3.72
CA LEU A 56 -1.50 1.86 3.07
C LEU A 56 -1.29 3.32 2.63
N GLY A 57 -2.17 3.85 1.79
CA GLY A 57 -2.08 5.23 1.30
C GLY A 57 -2.33 6.28 2.40
N GLY A 58 -3.28 6.02 3.30
CA GLY A 58 -3.60 6.90 4.42
C GLY A 58 -2.42 7.10 5.36
N CYS A 59 -1.71 6.04 5.74
CA CYS A 59 -0.50 6.13 6.54
C CYS A 59 0.61 6.95 5.86
N MET A 60 0.75 6.83 4.53
CA MET A 60 1.69 7.65 3.76
C MET A 60 1.33 9.14 3.80
N VAL A 61 0.05 9.47 3.64
CA VAL A 61 -0.45 10.85 3.74
C VAL A 61 -0.26 11.40 5.16
N VAL A 62 -0.61 10.64 6.19
CA VAL A 62 -0.41 11.04 7.59
C VAL A 62 1.06 11.29 7.88
N ALA A 63 1.99 10.47 7.36
CA ALA A 63 3.42 10.70 7.50
C ALA A 63 3.87 12.04 6.90
N LEU A 64 3.29 12.44 5.77
CA LEU A 64 3.59 13.72 5.11
C LEU A 64 2.98 14.92 5.85
N LEU A 65 1.72 14.81 6.28
CA LEU A 65 0.99 15.88 6.99
C LEU A 65 1.59 16.15 8.38
N THR A 66 1.93 15.09 9.12
CA THR A 66 2.46 15.21 10.49
C THR A 66 3.98 15.37 10.53
N GLY A 67 4.68 15.06 9.44
CA GLY A 67 6.14 14.94 9.41
C GLY A 67 6.69 13.74 10.20
N LYS A 68 5.83 12.93 10.83
CA LYS A 68 6.24 11.80 11.67
C LYS A 68 6.46 10.55 10.82
N ARG A 69 7.73 10.23 10.57
CA ARG A 69 8.15 9.08 9.76
C ARG A 69 7.66 7.71 10.26
N VAL A 70 7.26 7.59 11.53
CA VAL A 70 6.74 6.33 12.10
C VAL A 70 5.53 5.80 11.33
N TRP A 71 4.72 6.70 10.75
CA TRP A 71 3.57 6.34 9.91
C TRP A 71 3.96 5.70 8.58
N LEU A 72 5.23 5.75 8.16
CA LEU A 72 5.69 5.00 6.99
C LEU A 72 5.87 3.51 7.28
N LEU A 73 5.97 3.10 8.56
CA LEU A 73 6.19 1.70 8.92
C LEU A 73 4.97 0.82 8.64
N PRO A 74 3.73 1.17 9.04
CA PRO A 74 2.55 0.38 8.66
C PRO A 74 2.39 0.25 7.15
N ALA A 75 2.60 1.35 6.41
CA ALA A 75 2.58 1.34 4.94
C ALA A 75 3.62 0.38 4.36
N LEU A 76 4.87 0.46 4.85
CA LEU A 76 5.94 -0.44 4.43
C LEU A 76 5.63 -1.91 4.77
N SER A 77 5.10 -2.17 5.96
CA SER A 77 4.73 -3.52 6.38
C SER A 77 3.66 -4.10 5.48
N LEU A 78 2.60 -3.36 5.17
CA LEU A 78 1.51 -3.83 4.30
C LEU A 78 2.02 -4.21 2.91
N ILE A 79 2.76 -3.32 2.25
CA ILE A 79 3.24 -3.55 0.88
C ILE A 79 4.31 -4.65 0.82
N ALA A 80 5.23 -4.71 1.79
CA ALA A 80 6.27 -5.73 1.83
C ALA A 80 5.69 -7.12 2.15
N ILE A 81 4.75 -7.21 3.10
CA ILE A 81 4.10 -8.48 3.45
C ILE A 81 3.21 -8.96 2.30
N ALA A 82 2.50 -8.07 1.60
CA ALA A 82 1.73 -8.44 0.41
C ALA A 82 2.63 -9.05 -0.68
N MET A 83 3.78 -8.43 -0.96
CA MET A 83 4.77 -8.95 -1.91
C MET A 83 5.29 -10.33 -1.49
N LEU A 84 5.61 -10.53 -0.21
CA LEU A 84 5.98 -11.85 0.32
C LEU A 84 4.84 -12.85 0.12
N GLY A 85 3.60 -12.47 0.45
CA GLY A 85 2.41 -13.30 0.24
C GLY A 85 2.26 -13.78 -1.21
N ARG A 86 2.57 -12.93 -2.20
CA ARG A 86 2.58 -13.31 -3.62
C ARG A 86 3.66 -14.33 -3.96
N ILE A 87 4.87 -14.16 -3.41
CA ILE A 87 5.96 -15.14 -3.57
C ILE A 87 5.56 -16.48 -2.97
N PHE A 88 4.94 -16.47 -1.78
CA PHE A 88 4.40 -17.69 -1.14
C PHE A 88 3.30 -18.34 -1.99
N ALA A 89 2.35 -17.56 -2.52
CA ALA A 89 1.29 -18.06 -3.39
C ALA A 89 1.83 -18.72 -4.67
N TRP A 90 2.81 -18.08 -5.32
CA TRP A 90 3.49 -18.63 -6.49
C TRP A 90 4.25 -19.92 -6.15
N GLN A 91 4.98 -19.94 -5.04
CA GLN A 91 5.84 -21.06 -4.67
C GLN A 91 5.06 -22.29 -4.14
N PHE A 92 3.94 -22.09 -3.44
CA PHE A 92 3.27 -23.14 -2.67
C PHE A 92 1.82 -23.41 -3.07
N HIS A 93 1.18 -22.51 -3.83
CA HIS A 93 -0.25 -22.61 -4.17
C HIS A 93 -0.53 -22.65 -5.68
N GLY A 94 0.50 -22.80 -6.51
CA GLY A 94 0.36 -22.91 -7.97
C GLY A 94 -0.12 -21.63 -8.66
N ALA A 95 0.00 -20.47 -8.01
CA ALA A 95 -0.36 -19.18 -8.59
C ALA A 95 0.69 -18.72 -9.61
N SER A 96 0.31 -17.86 -10.57
CA SER A 96 1.27 -17.14 -11.41
C SER A 96 1.97 -16.04 -10.62
N LEU A 97 3.20 -15.68 -10.99
CA LEU A 97 3.94 -14.58 -10.37
C LEU A 97 3.62 -13.24 -11.06
N PRO A 98 2.88 -12.31 -10.43
CA PRO A 98 2.46 -11.06 -11.07
C PRO A 98 3.60 -10.02 -11.03
N LEU A 99 4.50 -10.09 -12.02
CA LEU A 99 5.71 -9.25 -12.08
C LEU A 99 5.42 -7.75 -12.10
N ASN A 100 4.31 -7.34 -12.73
CA ASN A 100 3.83 -5.95 -12.72
C ASN A 100 3.53 -5.45 -11.30
N MET A 101 2.83 -6.25 -10.49
CA MET A 101 2.51 -5.90 -9.10
C MET A 101 3.77 -5.90 -8.23
N ILE A 102 4.61 -6.92 -8.38
CA ILE A 102 5.87 -7.01 -7.62
C ILE A 102 6.76 -5.82 -7.94
N ALA A 103 6.81 -5.33 -9.18
CA ALA A 103 7.56 -4.13 -9.53
C ALA A 103 7.06 -2.89 -8.77
N VAL A 104 5.73 -2.70 -8.67
CA VAL A 104 5.13 -1.62 -7.87
C VAL A 104 5.43 -1.79 -6.38
N GLU A 105 5.36 -3.01 -5.86
CA GLU A 105 5.65 -3.32 -4.45
C GLU A 105 7.11 -3.06 -4.10
N VAL A 106 8.06 -3.48 -4.95
CA VAL A 106 9.50 -3.25 -4.78
C VAL A 106 9.82 -1.75 -4.83
N THR A 107 9.32 -1.04 -5.84
CA THR A 107 9.60 0.38 -6.02
C THR A 107 8.94 1.23 -4.93
N GLY A 108 7.70 0.92 -4.57
CA GLY A 108 7.00 1.54 -3.43
C GLY A 108 7.72 1.29 -2.10
N SER A 109 8.14 0.06 -1.84
CA SER A 109 8.91 -0.30 -0.63
C SER A 109 10.23 0.46 -0.58
N ALA A 110 10.97 0.55 -1.69
CA ALA A 110 12.22 1.30 -1.76
C ALA A 110 12.00 2.78 -1.46
N VAL A 111 10.95 3.41 -2.02
CA VAL A 111 10.59 4.80 -1.72
C VAL A 111 10.28 4.98 -0.23
N LEU A 112 9.50 4.07 0.37
CA LEU A 112 9.14 4.13 1.78
C LEU A 112 10.36 3.95 2.70
N ILE A 113 11.26 3.00 2.39
CA ILE A 113 12.50 2.78 3.13
C ILE A 113 13.39 4.02 3.05
N LEU A 114 13.63 4.55 1.84
CA LEU A 114 14.44 5.75 1.65
C LEU A 114 13.82 6.97 2.35
N ALA A 115 12.50 7.13 2.28
CA ALA A 115 11.78 8.18 3.00
C ALA A 115 11.93 8.02 4.51
N PHE A 116 11.77 6.81 5.06
CA PHE A 116 11.93 6.54 6.48
C PHE A 116 13.36 6.84 6.99
N LEU A 117 14.38 6.48 6.21
CA LEU A 117 15.77 6.75 6.54
C LEU A 117 16.11 8.24 6.48
N ARG A 118 15.49 9.00 5.57
CA ARG A 118 15.79 10.43 5.33
C ARG A 118 14.91 11.39 6.11
N PHE A 119 13.69 11.02 6.44
CA PHE A 119 12.82 11.86 7.27
C PHE A 119 13.43 11.94 8.66
N GLN A 120 13.56 13.16 9.19
CA GLN A 120 14.14 13.38 10.52
C GLN A 120 13.31 12.63 11.57
N LYS A 121 13.98 12.01 12.54
CA LYS A 121 13.30 11.59 13.77
C LYS A 121 12.79 12.88 14.41
N THR A 122 11.49 13.13 14.41
CA THR A 122 10.92 14.06 15.38
C THR A 122 11.18 13.45 16.75
N GLY A 123 12.21 13.95 17.44
CA GLY A 123 12.42 13.70 18.86
C GLY A 123 11.26 14.25 19.68
N PRO A 124 11.08 13.83 20.94
CA PRO A 124 10.11 14.48 21.80
C PRO A 124 10.38 15.97 21.78
N ALA A 125 9.32 16.79 21.69
CA ALA A 125 9.42 18.20 21.96
C ALA A 125 9.88 18.33 23.42
N ILE A 126 11.18 18.47 23.64
CA ILE A 126 11.69 18.93 24.92
C ILE A 126 11.42 20.43 24.90
N GLY A 127 10.29 20.83 25.47
CA GLY A 127 9.98 22.20 25.84
C GLY A 127 9.20 22.12 27.14
N ASN A 128 9.81 22.49 28.27
CA ASN A 128 10.07 23.86 28.75
C ASN A 128 8.93 24.27 29.68
#